data_AF-A0A7M5X3P2-F1
#
_entry.id   AF-A0A7M5X3P2-F1
#
_cell.length_a   1.000
_cell.length_b   1.000
_cell.length_c   1.000
_cell.angle_alpha   90.00
_cell.angle_beta   90.00
_cell.angle_gamma   90.00
#
_symmetry.space_group_name_H-M   'P 1'
#
loop_
_entity.id
_entity.type
_entity.pdbx_description
1 polymer ?
#
loop_
_entity_poly.entity_id
_entity_poly.type
_entity_poly.pdbx_seq_one_letter_code
_entity_poly.pdbx_strand_id
1 'polypeptide(L)'
;MDQDQNNFYEDEDEEVCHLEKREFEEGNFNFIITIDEGDLDGFYIESEMMSKDGTFIGRLNGNYIERRGWQTEFIPYCDSMSQELLEIGRSLCYNSGKLRSECFEDFLTGEEIKEASDDGFLTIQKLEITKKQRGNDFGFIFLKSFFNFFWKQWNICVVCPFYLNNTRENGEEGVEVKDKMVMRLFSRFSFQQLSREDLRTYFFLTPKKLKVLSKGDVEAKTFLPIVPAPSYCELNKIRAEIGSIISFEQCFDTSQNDELKKLYLKAIQCLPQSQRSSLVGGLIPPRMMEQLIVASDVFTDNYKMDVEGIHCAPRCPIDEDELDGTSLGQYIPEEIKARPMYKSYLKGMIEVLEGINFFLNRKELPTFTKVYQYCSWPFNHKFYFEKGGKLAHCFQAIVGPMKSQSWEHGDGTIFEIYELDLEKYQKIDILDNDIKFLQTYVLDYLETH
;
A
#
# COMPACT_ATOMS: atom_id res chain seq x y z
N MET A 1 12.21 -26.61 -65.76
CA MET A 1 10.94 -25.93 -65.44
C MET A 1 10.13 -26.97 -64.69
N ASP A 2 10.31 -27.04 -63.37
CA ASP A 2 9.52 -27.88 -62.48
C ASP A 2 9.33 -27.06 -61.21
N GLN A 3 8.08 -26.67 -60.95
CA GLN A 3 7.65 -26.01 -59.73
C GLN A 3 6.56 -26.88 -59.12
N ASP A 4 6.96 -27.65 -58.10
CA ASP A 4 6.04 -28.23 -57.13
C ASP A 4 5.57 -27.12 -56.18
N GLN A 5 4.27 -26.80 -56.26
CA GLN A 5 3.59 -25.93 -55.31
C GLN A 5 2.90 -26.79 -54.25
N ASN A 6 3.51 -26.88 -53.06
CA ASN A 6 2.85 -27.36 -51.85
C ASN A 6 2.05 -26.21 -51.23
N ASN A 7 0.73 -26.24 -51.39
CA ASN A 7 -0.22 -25.51 -50.56
C ASN A 7 -0.49 -26.33 -49.29
N PHE A 8 0.19 -26.01 -48.20
CA PHE A 8 -0.25 -26.36 -46.86
C PHE A 8 -1.30 -25.32 -46.46
N TYR A 9 -2.57 -25.69 -46.51
CA TYR A 9 -3.60 -25.02 -45.71
C TYR A 9 -3.50 -25.67 -44.32
N GLU A 10 -2.99 -24.92 -43.35
CA GLU A 10 -3.12 -25.26 -41.94
C GLU A 10 -4.60 -25.12 -41.60
N ASP A 11 -5.25 -26.23 -41.28
CA ASP A 11 -6.57 -26.26 -40.68
C ASP A 11 -6.44 -25.57 -39.31
N GLU A 12 -6.98 -24.35 -39.19
CA GLU A 12 -7.19 -23.70 -37.90
C GLU A 12 -8.20 -24.56 -37.14
N ASP A 13 -7.72 -25.36 -36.19
CA ASP A 13 -8.54 -26.11 -35.23
C ASP A 13 -9.46 -25.11 -34.52
N GLU A 14 -10.75 -25.10 -34.87
CA GLU A 14 -11.78 -24.36 -34.14
C GLU A 14 -11.76 -24.82 -32.67
N GLU A 15 -11.24 -23.97 -31.78
CA GLU A 15 -11.32 -24.16 -30.34
C GLU A 15 -12.80 -24.31 -29.94
N VAL A 16 -13.19 -25.54 -29.61
CA VAL A 16 -14.54 -25.85 -29.16
C VAL A 16 -14.69 -25.32 -27.74
N CYS A 17 -15.23 -24.10 -27.59
CA CYS A 17 -15.64 -23.57 -26.28
C CYS A 17 -16.64 -24.54 -25.63
N HIS A 18 -16.27 -25.13 -24.50
CA HIS A 18 -17.14 -25.99 -23.72
C HIS A 18 -18.11 -25.15 -22.87
N LEU A 19 -19.22 -24.73 -23.49
CA LEU A 19 -20.32 -24.08 -22.78
C LEU A 19 -21.20 -25.12 -22.09
N GLU A 20 -21.16 -25.17 -20.76
CA GLU A 20 -22.07 -25.99 -19.97
C GLU A 20 -23.29 -25.18 -19.52
N LYS A 21 -24.48 -25.57 -19.98
CA LYS A 21 -25.74 -24.98 -19.55
C LYS A 21 -26.51 -25.94 -18.66
N ARG A 22 -26.83 -25.52 -17.43
CA ARG A 22 -27.61 -26.28 -16.45
C ARG A 22 -28.88 -25.51 -16.08
N GLU A 23 -29.99 -26.21 -16.00
CA GLU A 23 -31.29 -25.65 -15.61
C GLU A 23 -31.82 -26.40 -14.39
N PHE A 24 -32.33 -25.66 -13.39
CA PHE A 24 -32.97 -26.26 -12.23
C PHE A 24 -34.11 -25.40 -11.69
N GLU A 25 -35.08 -26.04 -11.02
CA GLU A 25 -36.22 -25.36 -10.41
C GLU A 25 -36.07 -25.32 -8.89
N GLU A 26 -36.34 -24.16 -8.28
CA GLU A 26 -36.45 -24.02 -6.83
C GLU A 26 -37.69 -23.19 -6.47
N GLY A 27 -38.69 -23.86 -5.90
CA GLY A 27 -39.97 -23.23 -5.53
C GLY A 27 -40.78 -22.77 -6.74
N ASN A 28 -40.83 -21.45 -6.97
CA ASN A 28 -41.59 -20.81 -8.06
C ASN A 28 -40.68 -20.19 -9.13
N PHE A 29 -39.41 -20.58 -9.14
CA PHE A 29 -38.40 -19.99 -10.00
C PHE A 29 -37.62 -21.07 -10.75
N ASN A 30 -37.25 -20.73 -11.97
CA ASN A 30 -36.37 -21.50 -12.81
C ASN A 30 -35.04 -20.75 -12.88
N PHE A 31 -33.96 -21.45 -12.60
CA PHE A 31 -32.60 -20.94 -12.66
C PHE A 31 -31.89 -21.55 -13.85
N ILE A 32 -31.28 -20.69 -14.65
CA ILE A 32 -30.42 -21.08 -15.75
C ILE A 32 -29.01 -20.69 -15.33
N ILE A 33 -28.08 -21.64 -15.32
CA ILE A 33 -26.67 -21.37 -15.07
C ILE A 33 -25.91 -21.77 -16.32
N THR A 34 -25.17 -20.81 -16.86
CA THR A 34 -24.21 -20.99 -17.94
C THR A 34 -22.83 -20.90 -17.33
N ILE A 35 -22.02 -21.94 -17.54
CA ILE A 35 -20.62 -22.02 -17.14
C ILE A 35 -19.83 -22.01 -18.45
N ASP A 36 -19.01 -20.98 -18.61
CA ASP A 36 -18.10 -20.85 -19.75
C ASP A 36 -16.70 -21.22 -19.25
N GLU A 37 -16.16 -22.33 -19.75
CA GLU A 37 -14.79 -22.76 -19.43
C GLU A 37 -13.80 -21.80 -20.10
N GLY A 38 -13.14 -20.97 -19.29
CA GLY A 38 -12.07 -20.12 -19.78
C GLY A 38 -10.76 -20.90 -19.90
N ASP A 39 -9.79 -20.30 -20.58
CA ASP A 39 -8.44 -20.83 -20.63
C ASP A 39 -7.85 -20.88 -19.21
N LEU A 40 -7.51 -22.08 -18.70
CA LEU A 40 -6.72 -22.33 -17.48
C LEU A 40 -7.48 -22.43 -16.13
N ASP A 41 -8.31 -23.47 -15.97
CA ASP A 41 -8.88 -23.93 -14.67
C ASP A 41 -9.82 -22.93 -13.94
N GLY A 42 -10.40 -21.97 -14.65
CA GLY A 42 -11.48 -21.15 -14.11
C GLY A 42 -12.61 -20.92 -15.10
N PHE A 43 -13.73 -20.50 -14.55
CA PHE A 43 -15.00 -20.46 -15.25
C PHE A 43 -15.66 -19.11 -15.04
N TYR A 44 -16.19 -18.55 -16.13
CA TYR A 44 -17.16 -17.49 -16.03
C TYR A 44 -18.53 -18.09 -15.74
N ILE A 45 -19.22 -17.55 -14.74
CA ILE A 45 -20.54 -18.02 -14.32
C ILE A 45 -21.55 -16.93 -14.61
N GLU A 46 -22.53 -17.25 -15.43
CA GLU A 46 -23.73 -16.44 -15.60
C GLU A 46 -24.93 -17.23 -15.11
N SER A 47 -25.74 -16.61 -14.26
CA SER A 47 -26.99 -17.19 -13.79
C SER A 47 -28.15 -16.26 -14.04
N GLU A 48 -29.25 -16.80 -14.56
CA GLU A 48 -30.50 -16.09 -14.77
C GLU A 48 -31.60 -16.70 -13.90
N MET A 49 -32.44 -15.83 -13.32
CA MET A 49 -33.60 -16.23 -12.54
C MET A 49 -34.87 -15.81 -13.26
N MET A 50 -35.68 -16.80 -13.59
CA MET A 50 -36.99 -16.66 -14.24
C MET A 50 -38.08 -17.11 -13.28
N SER A 51 -39.25 -16.48 -13.32
CA SER A 51 -40.43 -17.06 -12.67
C SER A 51 -41.07 -18.15 -13.53
N LYS A 52 -41.95 -18.96 -12.95
CA LYS A 52 -42.67 -20.05 -13.66
C LYS A 52 -43.46 -19.60 -14.89
N ASP A 53 -43.89 -18.35 -14.96
CA ASP A 53 -44.60 -17.81 -16.14
C ASP A 53 -43.65 -17.32 -17.26
N GLY A 54 -42.33 -17.47 -17.07
CA GLY A 54 -41.31 -17.01 -18.00
C GLY A 54 -40.88 -15.55 -17.81
N THR A 55 -41.37 -14.85 -16.77
CA THR A 55 -40.93 -13.48 -16.49
C THR A 55 -39.49 -13.49 -15.95
N PHE A 56 -38.61 -12.73 -16.60
CA PHE A 56 -37.23 -12.49 -16.15
C PHE A 56 -37.20 -11.64 -14.87
N ILE A 57 -36.57 -12.16 -13.82
CA ILE A 57 -36.46 -11.50 -12.51
C ILE A 57 -35.13 -10.76 -12.40
N GLY A 58 -34.03 -11.41 -12.79
CA GLY A 58 -32.69 -10.85 -12.64
C GLY A 58 -31.60 -11.77 -13.15
N ARG A 59 -30.37 -11.28 -13.04
CA ARG A 59 -29.14 -11.99 -13.44
C ARG A 59 -28.05 -11.82 -12.39
N LEU A 60 -27.23 -12.84 -12.21
CA LEU A 60 -26.01 -12.84 -11.42
C LEU A 60 -24.84 -13.24 -12.33
N ASN A 61 -23.71 -12.54 -12.22
CA ASN A 61 -22.48 -12.98 -12.83
C ASN A 61 -21.32 -13.02 -11.83
N GLY A 62 -20.33 -13.85 -12.14
CA GLY A 62 -19.19 -14.07 -11.28
C GLY A 62 -18.12 -14.92 -11.97
N ASN A 63 -17.02 -15.13 -11.25
CA ASN A 63 -15.96 -16.04 -11.68
C ASN A 63 -15.69 -17.06 -10.61
N TYR A 64 -15.35 -18.27 -11.02
CA TYR A 64 -14.83 -19.30 -10.15
C TYR A 64 -13.44 -19.69 -10.65
N ILE A 65 -12.47 -19.76 -9.74
CA ILE A 65 -11.10 -20.19 -10.04
C ILE A 65 -10.79 -21.42 -9.20
N GLU A 66 -10.44 -22.54 -9.82
CA GLU A 66 -9.99 -23.72 -9.09
C GLU A 66 -8.50 -23.58 -8.73
N ARG A 67 -8.18 -23.46 -7.43
CA ARG A 67 -6.78 -23.35 -7.00
C ARG A 67 -6.16 -24.73 -6.80
N ARG A 68 -5.68 -25.32 -7.89
CA ARG A 68 -4.97 -26.62 -7.87
C ARG A 68 -3.51 -26.50 -7.45
N GLY A 69 -3.26 -26.32 -6.15
CA GLY A 69 -1.92 -26.46 -5.56
C GLY A 69 -0.83 -25.52 -6.10
N TRP A 70 0.44 -25.80 -5.76
CA TRP A 70 1.58 -24.86 -5.78
C TRP A 70 2.08 -24.43 -7.18
N GLN A 71 1.35 -24.75 -8.25
CA GLN A 71 1.78 -24.55 -9.64
C GLN A 71 0.91 -23.58 -10.42
N THR A 72 -0.16 -23.03 -9.85
CA THR A 72 -1.03 -22.12 -10.58
C THR A 72 -0.54 -20.67 -10.52
N GLU A 73 -0.44 -20.06 -11.69
CA GLU A 73 -0.28 -18.62 -11.87
C GLU A 73 -1.61 -17.89 -11.56
N PHE A 74 -2.05 -17.93 -10.31
CA PHE A 74 -3.36 -17.39 -9.90
C PHE A 74 -3.53 -15.91 -10.28
N ILE A 75 -2.50 -15.10 -10.10
CA ILE A 75 -2.58 -13.66 -10.39
C ILE A 75 -2.63 -13.37 -11.89
N PRO A 76 -1.77 -13.97 -12.74
CA PRO A 76 -1.95 -13.91 -14.20
C PRO A 76 -3.33 -14.39 -14.66
N TYR A 77 -3.91 -15.42 -14.03
CA TYR A 77 -5.27 -15.84 -14.33
C TYR A 77 -6.32 -14.79 -13.97
N CYS A 78 -6.19 -14.17 -12.79
CA CYS A 78 -7.09 -13.06 -12.43
C CYS A 78 -6.98 -11.90 -13.44
N ASP A 79 -5.78 -11.62 -13.97
CA ASP A 79 -5.51 -10.59 -15.00
C ASP A 79 -6.21 -10.90 -16.32
N SER A 80 -6.16 -12.16 -16.78
CA SER A 80 -6.80 -12.56 -18.05
C SER A 80 -8.32 -12.47 -18.01
N MET A 81 -8.93 -12.68 -16.84
CA MET A 81 -10.39 -12.66 -16.67
C MET A 81 -10.94 -11.23 -16.54
N SER A 82 -10.41 -10.43 -15.61
CA SER A 82 -10.88 -9.05 -15.42
C SER A 82 -9.95 -8.24 -14.51
N GLN A 83 -9.86 -6.93 -14.75
CA GLN A 83 -9.10 -6.01 -13.91
C GLN A 83 -9.60 -6.03 -12.45
N GLU A 84 -10.91 -6.18 -12.25
CA GLU A 84 -11.53 -6.27 -10.92
C GLU A 84 -11.09 -7.52 -10.17
N LEU A 85 -11.04 -8.66 -10.87
CA LEU A 85 -10.60 -9.92 -10.32
C LEU A 85 -9.11 -9.88 -9.99
N LEU A 86 -8.28 -9.29 -10.87
CA LEU A 86 -6.86 -9.05 -10.63
C LEU A 86 -6.62 -8.27 -9.33
N GLU A 87 -7.38 -7.19 -9.14
CA GLU A 87 -7.25 -6.36 -7.96
C GLU A 87 -7.70 -7.07 -6.69
N ILE A 88 -8.83 -7.80 -6.74
CA ILE A 88 -9.26 -8.67 -5.63
C ILE A 88 -8.17 -9.70 -5.31
N GLY A 89 -7.65 -10.37 -6.34
CA GLY A 89 -6.63 -11.41 -6.22
C GLY A 89 -5.35 -10.89 -5.59
N ARG A 90 -4.77 -9.79 -6.11
CA ARG A 90 -3.56 -9.17 -5.56
C ARG A 90 -3.75 -8.67 -4.13
N SER A 91 -4.93 -8.15 -3.83
CA SER A 91 -5.27 -7.65 -2.51
C SER A 91 -5.33 -8.76 -1.47
N LEU A 92 -5.98 -9.89 -1.78
CA LEU A 92 -6.32 -10.91 -0.78
C LEU A 92 -5.43 -12.15 -0.82
N CYS A 93 -4.71 -12.37 -1.93
CA CYS A 93 -3.94 -13.58 -2.17
C CYS A 93 -2.48 -13.27 -2.53
N TYR A 94 -1.61 -14.26 -2.34
CA TYR A 94 -0.29 -14.31 -2.96
C TYR A 94 -0.40 -14.79 -4.41
N ASN A 95 0.70 -14.72 -5.17
CA ASN A 95 0.77 -15.22 -6.55
C ASN A 95 0.34 -16.69 -6.72
N SER A 96 0.46 -17.48 -5.66
CA SER A 96 0.06 -18.89 -5.61
C SER A 96 -1.44 -19.12 -5.35
N GLY A 97 -2.26 -18.07 -5.22
CA GLY A 97 -3.67 -18.17 -4.88
C GLY A 97 -3.96 -18.43 -3.38
N LYS A 98 -2.92 -18.64 -2.58
CA LYS A 98 -3.06 -18.72 -1.12
C LYS A 98 -3.47 -17.37 -0.54
N LEU A 99 -4.36 -17.40 0.44
CA LEU A 99 -4.79 -16.20 1.14
C LEU A 99 -3.64 -15.60 1.95
N ARG A 100 -3.58 -14.28 1.97
CA ARG A 100 -2.68 -13.50 2.82
C ARG A 100 -3.19 -13.53 4.25
N SER A 101 -2.52 -14.25 5.15
CA SER A 101 -3.00 -14.44 6.52
C SER A 101 -3.24 -13.11 7.25
N GLU A 102 -2.40 -12.11 6.99
CA GLU A 102 -2.51 -10.76 7.54
C GLU A 102 -3.83 -10.05 7.18
N CYS A 103 -4.56 -10.51 6.16
CA CYS A 103 -5.85 -9.94 5.78
C CYS A 103 -7.02 -10.60 6.53
N PHE A 104 -6.85 -11.80 7.08
CA PHE A 104 -7.95 -12.64 7.58
C PHE A 104 -7.79 -13.06 9.04
N GLU A 105 -6.67 -12.78 9.69
CA GLU A 105 -6.35 -13.26 11.05
C GLU A 105 -7.35 -12.84 12.12
N ASP A 106 -8.04 -11.70 11.95
CA ASP A 106 -9.10 -11.23 12.85
C ASP A 106 -10.40 -12.05 12.74
N PHE A 107 -10.56 -12.82 11.66
CA PHE A 107 -11.82 -13.45 11.29
C PHE A 107 -11.74 -14.98 11.18
N LEU A 108 -10.58 -15.48 10.77
CA LEU A 108 -10.31 -16.88 10.49
C LEU A 108 -9.07 -17.33 11.27
N THR A 109 -9.14 -18.54 11.81
CA THR A 109 -7.96 -19.22 12.37
C THR A 109 -6.98 -19.60 11.28
N GLY A 110 -5.70 -19.84 11.62
CA GLY A 110 -4.70 -20.29 10.64
C GLY A 110 -5.08 -21.56 9.87
N GLU A 111 -5.82 -22.48 10.51
CA GLU A 111 -6.34 -23.69 9.85
C GLU A 111 -7.47 -23.36 8.86
N GLU A 112 -8.40 -22.48 9.25
CA GLU A 112 -9.46 -22.00 8.35
C GLU A 112 -8.89 -21.21 7.17
N ILE A 113 -7.83 -20.41 7.37
CA ILE A 113 -7.14 -19.69 6.29
C ILE A 113 -6.51 -20.67 5.32
N LYS A 114 -5.88 -21.74 5.82
CA LYS A 114 -5.28 -22.78 4.99
C LYS A 114 -6.33 -23.50 4.16
N GLU A 115 -7.42 -23.95 4.77
CA GLU A 115 -8.54 -24.57 4.07
C GLU A 115 -9.18 -23.62 3.05
N ALA A 116 -9.40 -22.35 3.41
CA ALA A 116 -9.90 -21.32 2.52
C ALA A 116 -8.89 -20.90 1.44
N SER A 117 -7.63 -21.32 1.54
CA SER A 117 -6.60 -21.14 0.51
C SER A 117 -6.56 -22.29 -0.49
N ASP A 118 -7.11 -23.43 -0.12
CA ASP A 118 -7.19 -24.62 -0.97
C ASP A 118 -8.51 -24.55 -1.77
N ASP A 119 -8.52 -25.05 -3.02
CA ASP A 119 -9.72 -25.22 -3.86
C ASP A 119 -10.38 -23.91 -4.36
N GLY A 120 -11.67 -23.93 -4.70
CA GLY A 120 -12.39 -22.87 -5.40
C GLY A 120 -12.37 -21.48 -4.75
N PHE A 121 -11.95 -20.48 -5.53
CA PHE A 121 -12.06 -19.05 -5.25
C PHE A 121 -13.21 -18.46 -6.07
N LEU A 122 -14.33 -18.16 -5.41
CA LEU A 122 -15.54 -17.66 -6.04
C LEU A 122 -15.65 -16.14 -5.90
N THR A 123 -15.99 -15.45 -6.97
CA THR A 123 -16.29 -14.01 -6.94
C THR A 123 -17.65 -13.73 -7.52
N ILE A 124 -18.42 -12.86 -6.87
CA ILE A 124 -19.68 -12.34 -7.42
C ILE A 124 -19.41 -10.91 -7.87
N GLN A 125 -19.43 -10.69 -9.18
CA GLN A 125 -19.14 -9.39 -9.78
C GLN A 125 -20.39 -8.51 -9.81
N LYS A 126 -21.52 -9.08 -10.24
CA LYS A 126 -22.76 -8.33 -10.43
C LYS A 126 -23.96 -9.16 -10.02
N LEU A 127 -24.90 -8.51 -9.34
CA LEU A 127 -26.23 -9.04 -9.07
C LEU A 127 -27.25 -7.97 -9.45
N GLU A 128 -28.06 -8.26 -10.45
CA GLU A 128 -29.08 -7.35 -10.96
C GLU A 128 -30.47 -7.92 -10.80
N ILE A 129 -31.32 -7.18 -10.09
CA ILE A 129 -32.76 -7.44 -10.04
C ILE A 129 -33.48 -6.35 -10.83
N THR A 130 -34.37 -6.78 -11.73
CA THR A 130 -35.17 -5.88 -12.55
C THR A 130 -35.96 -4.91 -11.68
N LYS A 131 -36.08 -3.65 -12.13
CA LYS A 131 -36.67 -2.56 -11.33
C LYS A 131 -38.07 -2.89 -10.80
N LYS A 132 -38.89 -3.59 -11.60
CA LYS A 132 -40.26 -3.99 -11.24
C LYS A 132 -40.30 -5.04 -10.11
N GLN A 133 -39.23 -5.80 -9.95
CA GLN A 133 -39.16 -6.94 -9.03
C GLN A 133 -38.40 -6.60 -7.72
N ARG A 134 -37.76 -5.44 -7.63
CA ARG A 134 -37.07 -4.99 -6.41
C ARG A 134 -38.04 -4.85 -5.23
N GLY A 135 -37.55 -5.13 -4.02
CA GLY A 135 -38.34 -5.09 -2.78
C GLY A 135 -38.99 -6.41 -2.39
N ASN A 136 -38.97 -7.42 -3.26
CA ASN A 136 -39.56 -8.74 -3.02
C ASN A 136 -38.53 -9.80 -2.57
N ASP A 137 -37.40 -9.38 -1.98
CA ASP A 137 -36.32 -10.27 -1.53
C ASP A 137 -35.71 -11.20 -2.60
N PHE A 138 -35.96 -10.96 -3.89
CA PHE A 138 -35.41 -11.83 -4.95
C PHE A 138 -33.89 -11.88 -4.97
N GLY A 139 -33.17 -10.80 -4.63
CA GLY A 139 -31.71 -10.86 -4.52
C GLY A 139 -31.24 -11.86 -3.46
N PHE A 140 -31.99 -12.01 -2.37
CA PHE A 140 -31.70 -13.02 -1.34
C PHE A 140 -32.05 -14.43 -1.83
N ILE A 141 -33.22 -14.62 -2.45
CA ILE A 141 -33.60 -15.92 -3.01
C ILE A 141 -32.56 -16.37 -4.04
N PHE A 142 -32.14 -15.47 -4.91
CA PHE A 142 -31.16 -15.73 -5.96
C PHE A 142 -29.81 -16.17 -5.38
N LEU A 143 -29.23 -15.39 -4.46
CA LEU A 143 -27.97 -15.75 -3.80
C LEU A 143 -28.07 -17.08 -3.04
N LYS A 144 -29.20 -17.36 -2.40
CA LYS A 144 -29.43 -18.62 -1.68
C LYS A 144 -29.40 -19.80 -2.65
N SER A 145 -30.15 -19.73 -3.75
CA SER A 145 -30.17 -20.76 -4.79
C SER A 145 -28.80 -20.94 -5.42
N PHE A 146 -28.10 -19.84 -5.67
CA PHE A 146 -26.74 -19.84 -6.22
C PHE A 146 -25.75 -20.57 -5.29
N PHE A 147 -25.71 -20.23 -3.99
CA PHE A 147 -24.83 -20.92 -3.04
C PHE A 147 -25.19 -22.38 -2.82
N ASN A 148 -26.47 -22.73 -2.90
CA ASN A 148 -26.91 -24.13 -2.84
C ASN A 148 -26.42 -24.93 -4.06
N PHE A 149 -26.44 -24.32 -5.25
CA PHE A 149 -25.96 -24.96 -6.47
C PHE A 149 -24.45 -25.20 -6.43
N PHE A 150 -23.67 -24.19 -6.04
CA PHE A 150 -22.21 -24.28 -5.91
C PHE A 150 -21.76 -24.87 -4.55
N TRP A 151 -22.65 -25.52 -3.81
CA TRP A 151 -22.33 -26.02 -2.47
C TRP A 151 -21.15 -27.01 -2.52
N LYS A 152 -20.17 -26.81 -1.64
CA LYS A 152 -18.89 -27.57 -1.55
C LYS A 152 -17.91 -27.41 -2.71
N GLN A 153 -18.20 -26.57 -3.71
CA GLN A 153 -17.26 -26.33 -4.80
C GLN A 153 -16.29 -25.19 -4.46
N TRP A 154 -16.68 -24.25 -3.61
CA TRP A 154 -15.84 -23.12 -3.23
C TRP A 154 -15.44 -23.19 -1.76
N ASN A 155 -14.25 -22.68 -1.44
CA ASN A 155 -13.76 -22.57 -0.08
C ASN A 155 -13.74 -21.12 0.42
N ILE A 156 -13.73 -20.16 -0.51
CA ILE A 156 -13.95 -18.75 -0.21
C ILE A 156 -14.76 -18.08 -1.33
N CYS A 157 -15.72 -17.25 -0.93
CA CYS A 157 -16.45 -16.35 -1.82
C CYS A 157 -16.12 -14.91 -1.45
N VAL A 158 -15.70 -14.10 -2.42
CA VAL A 158 -15.36 -12.68 -2.23
C VAL A 158 -16.26 -11.81 -3.10
N VAL A 159 -16.75 -10.71 -2.54
CA VAL A 159 -17.56 -9.72 -3.23
C VAL A 159 -17.01 -8.33 -2.93
N CYS A 160 -16.94 -7.48 -3.96
CA CYS A 160 -16.70 -6.05 -3.79
C CYS A 160 -17.96 -5.26 -4.16
N PRO A 161 -18.93 -5.12 -3.25
CA PRO A 161 -20.26 -4.62 -3.59
C PRO A 161 -20.30 -3.16 -4.05
N PHE A 162 -19.26 -2.38 -3.75
CA PHE A 162 -19.18 -0.94 -4.07
C PHE A 162 -18.20 -0.62 -5.19
N TYR A 163 -17.77 -1.66 -5.92
CA TYR A 163 -16.80 -1.49 -6.98
C TYR A 163 -17.37 -0.59 -8.09
N LEU A 164 -16.68 0.53 -8.36
CA LEU A 164 -16.96 1.48 -9.45
C LEU A 164 -18.41 2.02 -9.56
N ASN A 165 -19.07 2.36 -8.45
CA ASN A 165 -20.24 3.26 -8.53
C ASN A 165 -19.78 4.73 -8.75
N ASN A 166 -19.22 4.97 -9.95
CA ASN A 166 -18.90 6.30 -10.49
C ASN A 166 -20.12 7.08 -10.97
N THR A 167 -21.35 6.60 -10.73
CA THR A 167 -22.54 7.35 -11.12
C THR A 167 -22.78 8.48 -10.13
N ARG A 168 -22.11 9.61 -10.39
CA ARG A 168 -22.41 10.97 -9.89
C ARG A 168 -23.87 11.41 -10.10
N GLU A 169 -24.71 10.58 -10.71
CA GLU A 169 -26.09 10.88 -11.09
C GLU A 169 -27.10 10.75 -9.95
N ASN A 170 -26.75 10.07 -8.84
CA ASN A 170 -27.61 10.00 -7.67
C ASN A 170 -26.93 10.76 -6.54
N GLY A 171 -27.55 11.82 -6.02
CA GLY A 171 -27.01 12.59 -4.89
C GLY A 171 -26.64 11.71 -3.69
N GLU A 172 -25.83 12.24 -2.78
CA GLU A 172 -25.18 11.50 -1.67
C GLU A 172 -26.15 10.62 -0.87
N GLU A 173 -27.38 11.09 -0.58
CA GLU A 173 -28.41 10.31 0.13
C GLU A 173 -28.84 9.04 -0.61
N GLY A 174 -28.88 9.06 -1.95
CA GLY A 174 -29.29 7.92 -2.76
C GLY A 174 -28.24 6.81 -2.84
N VAL A 175 -26.97 7.15 -2.62
CA VAL A 175 -25.86 6.18 -2.56
C VAL A 175 -25.90 5.44 -1.23
N GLU A 176 -26.05 6.16 -0.11
CA GLU A 176 -26.06 5.57 1.23
C GLU A 176 -27.20 4.56 1.43
N VAL A 177 -28.40 4.85 0.90
CA VAL A 177 -29.55 3.94 0.99
C VAL A 177 -29.29 2.65 0.20
N LYS A 178 -28.70 2.75 -1.00
CA LYS A 178 -28.36 1.58 -1.82
C LYS A 178 -27.31 0.74 -1.12
N ASP A 179 -26.30 1.37 -0.55
CA ASP A 179 -25.21 0.66 0.11
C ASP A 179 -25.70 -0.11 1.34
N LYS A 180 -26.58 0.50 2.14
CA LYS A 180 -27.25 -0.18 3.26
C LYS A 180 -28.06 -1.40 2.79
N MET A 181 -28.75 -1.32 1.65
CA MET A 181 -29.50 -2.46 1.13
C MET A 181 -28.58 -3.61 0.72
N VAL A 182 -27.46 -3.30 0.05
CA VAL A 182 -26.48 -4.30 -0.38
C VAL A 182 -25.78 -4.94 0.82
N MET A 183 -25.35 -4.14 1.81
CA MET A 183 -24.76 -4.67 3.05
C MET A 183 -25.72 -5.60 3.78
N ARG A 184 -26.99 -5.20 3.92
CA ARG A 184 -28.03 -6.04 4.55
C ARG A 184 -28.20 -7.35 3.80
N LEU A 185 -28.17 -7.34 2.47
CA LEU A 185 -28.30 -8.55 1.65
C LEU A 185 -27.16 -9.54 1.95
N PHE A 186 -25.90 -9.12 1.82
CA PHE A 186 -24.76 -10.03 2.06
C PHE A 186 -24.64 -10.45 3.52
N SER A 187 -25.02 -9.59 4.46
CA SER A 187 -25.01 -9.92 5.88
C SER A 187 -26.03 -10.98 6.25
N ARG A 188 -27.10 -11.15 5.48
CA ARG A 188 -28.04 -12.28 5.64
C ARG A 188 -27.39 -13.62 5.32
N PHE A 189 -26.25 -13.66 4.65
CA PHE A 189 -25.44 -14.85 4.43
C PHE A 189 -24.23 -14.93 5.36
N SER A 190 -24.17 -14.03 6.36
CA SER A 190 -23.05 -13.92 7.30
C SER A 190 -21.70 -13.60 6.63
N PHE A 191 -21.74 -12.88 5.50
CA PHE A 191 -20.52 -12.29 4.96
C PHE A 191 -19.86 -11.40 6.01
N GLN A 192 -18.54 -11.52 6.09
CA GLN A 192 -17.70 -10.71 6.95
C GLN A 192 -17.09 -9.59 6.11
N GLN A 193 -17.09 -8.39 6.67
CA GLN A 193 -16.51 -7.21 6.04
C GLN A 193 -15.01 -7.18 6.31
N LEU A 194 -14.21 -7.22 5.25
CA LEU A 194 -12.78 -6.92 5.30
C LEU A 194 -12.64 -5.41 5.12
N SER A 195 -12.42 -4.72 6.24
CA SER A 195 -12.04 -3.31 6.20
C SER A 195 -10.55 -3.24 5.90
N ARG A 196 -10.20 -2.78 4.70
CA ARG A 196 -8.81 -2.49 4.33
C ARG A 196 -8.58 -0.99 4.24
N GLU A 197 -7.31 -0.62 4.39
CA GLU A 197 -6.88 0.78 4.33
C GLU A 197 -6.98 1.39 2.91
N ASP A 198 -7.28 0.59 1.89
CA ASP A 198 -7.35 0.98 0.47
C ASP A 198 -8.71 1.55 0.04
N LEU A 199 -9.55 1.99 1.00
CA LEU A 199 -10.90 2.55 0.82
C LEU A 199 -11.92 1.57 0.25
N ARG A 200 -11.50 0.36 -0.13
CA ARG A 200 -12.38 -0.65 -0.70
C ARG A 200 -12.88 -1.55 0.40
N THR A 201 -14.19 -1.77 0.37
CA THR A 201 -14.82 -2.72 1.27
C THR A 201 -15.01 -4.02 0.54
N TYR A 202 -14.26 -5.03 0.93
CA TYR A 202 -14.47 -6.40 0.48
C TYR A 202 -15.35 -7.12 1.49
N PHE A 203 -16.20 -8.00 0.99
CA PHE A 203 -16.98 -8.91 1.80
C PHE A 203 -16.52 -10.31 1.43
N PHE A 204 -16.30 -11.15 2.43
CA PHE A 204 -15.99 -12.56 2.19
C PHE A 204 -16.89 -13.48 2.98
N LEU A 205 -16.97 -14.71 2.49
CA LEU A 205 -17.70 -15.80 3.11
C LEU A 205 -16.90 -17.08 2.91
N THR A 206 -16.89 -17.94 3.92
CA THR A 206 -16.42 -19.33 3.80
C THR A 206 -17.61 -20.27 4.05
N PRO A 207 -17.62 -21.50 3.49
CA PRO A 207 -18.73 -22.43 3.69
C PRO A 207 -18.99 -22.72 5.17
N LYS A 208 -17.93 -22.81 5.99
CA LYS A 208 -18.01 -23.02 7.44
C LYS A 208 -18.72 -21.89 8.20
N LYS A 209 -18.67 -20.67 7.68
CA LYS A 209 -19.30 -19.49 8.30
C LYS A 209 -20.67 -19.17 7.68
N LEU A 210 -21.07 -19.86 6.61
CA LEU A 210 -22.37 -19.63 5.98
C LEU A 210 -23.52 -19.93 6.94
N LYS A 211 -24.21 -18.87 7.33
CA LYS A 211 -25.48 -18.93 8.06
C LYS A 211 -26.46 -18.01 7.37
N VAL A 212 -27.63 -18.56 7.07
CA VAL A 212 -28.74 -17.83 6.48
C VAL A 212 -29.55 -17.19 7.59
N LEU A 213 -29.45 -15.88 7.71
CA LEU A 213 -30.12 -15.06 8.72
C LEU A 213 -31.43 -14.48 8.17
N SER A 214 -32.42 -14.33 9.05
CA SER A 214 -33.65 -13.63 8.69
C SER A 214 -33.38 -12.13 8.52
N LYS A 215 -34.33 -11.43 7.88
CA LYS A 215 -34.25 -9.97 7.75
C LYS A 215 -34.18 -9.28 9.13
N GLY A 216 -34.96 -9.77 10.10
CA GLY A 216 -34.98 -9.23 11.47
C GLY A 216 -33.67 -9.41 12.23
N ASP A 217 -32.96 -10.53 12.01
CA ASP A 217 -31.66 -10.80 12.67
C ASP A 217 -30.56 -9.84 12.21
N VAL A 218 -30.67 -9.31 10.98
CA VAL A 218 -29.68 -8.42 10.39
C VAL A 218 -30.00 -6.95 10.69
N GLU A 219 -31.26 -6.58 10.83
CA GLU A 219 -31.68 -5.21 11.17
C GLU A 219 -31.16 -4.75 12.55
N ALA A 220 -30.86 -5.70 13.45
CA ALA A 220 -30.28 -5.43 14.76
C ALA A 220 -28.75 -5.21 14.74
N LYS A 221 -28.05 -5.58 13.65
CA LYS A 221 -26.60 -5.41 13.55
C LYS A 221 -26.28 -4.00 13.05
N THR A 222 -25.55 -3.24 13.87
CA THR A 222 -24.91 -2.00 13.44
C THR A 222 -23.76 -2.37 12.53
N PHE A 223 -23.90 -2.13 11.23
CA PHE A 223 -22.77 -2.16 10.33
C PHE A 223 -21.82 -1.04 10.76
N LEU A 224 -20.51 -1.35 10.82
CA LEU A 224 -19.54 -0.28 10.88
C LEU A 224 -19.84 0.64 9.69
N PRO A 225 -19.98 1.96 9.91
CA PRO A 225 -20.14 2.85 8.79
C PRO A 225 -18.99 2.56 7.83
N ILE A 226 -19.31 2.37 6.54
CA ILE A 226 -18.31 2.51 5.49
C ILE A 226 -17.75 3.90 5.76
N VAL A 227 -16.56 3.98 6.35
CA VAL A 227 -15.93 5.27 6.59
C VAL A 227 -15.80 5.85 5.20
N PRO A 228 -16.57 6.89 4.85
CA PRO A 228 -16.44 7.49 3.54
C PRO A 228 -14.96 7.85 3.43
N ALA A 229 -14.36 7.65 2.26
CA ALA A 229 -13.10 8.34 1.97
C ALA A 229 -13.31 9.80 2.43
N PRO A 230 -12.45 10.35 3.30
CA PRO A 230 -12.68 11.65 3.90
C PRO A 230 -13.06 12.61 2.78
N SER A 231 -14.20 13.29 2.94
CA SER A 231 -14.75 14.11 1.86
C SER A 231 -13.66 15.06 1.36
N TYR A 232 -13.70 15.50 0.10
CA TYR A 232 -12.75 16.53 -0.37
C TYR A 232 -12.72 17.74 0.59
N CYS A 233 -13.83 18.02 1.27
CA CYS A 233 -13.95 19.02 2.32
C CYS A 233 -13.20 18.66 3.63
N GLU A 234 -13.22 17.40 4.07
CA GLU A 234 -12.42 16.90 5.20
C GLU A 234 -10.93 16.79 4.86
N LEU A 235 -10.58 16.32 3.66
CA LEU A 235 -9.21 16.38 3.16
C LEU A 235 -8.72 17.81 3.04
N ASN A 236 -9.58 18.75 2.64
CA ASN A 236 -9.24 20.18 2.63
C ASN A 236 -9.22 20.79 4.03
N LYS A 237 -10.01 20.31 4.99
CA LYS A 237 -9.88 20.70 6.40
C LYS A 237 -8.58 20.20 6.99
N ILE A 238 -8.22 18.94 6.76
CA ILE A 238 -6.93 18.36 7.18
C ILE A 238 -5.80 19.10 6.48
N ARG A 239 -5.88 19.36 5.17
CA ARG A 239 -4.90 20.18 4.44
C ARG A 239 -4.88 21.64 4.88
N ALA A 240 -5.99 22.21 5.33
CA ALA A 240 -6.05 23.58 5.84
C ALA A 240 -5.57 23.66 7.30
N GLU A 241 -5.77 22.62 8.11
CA GLU A 241 -5.21 22.48 9.45
C GLU A 241 -3.70 22.26 9.36
N ILE A 242 -3.24 21.36 8.49
CA ILE A 242 -1.82 21.19 8.13
C ILE A 242 -1.27 22.48 7.50
N GLY A 243 -2.04 23.16 6.65
CA GLY A 243 -1.68 24.44 6.03
C GLY A 243 -1.62 25.60 7.03
N SER A 244 -2.46 25.61 8.07
CA SER A 244 -2.38 26.56 9.18
C SER A 244 -1.24 26.22 10.14
N ILE A 245 -0.83 24.95 10.17
CA ILE A 245 0.43 24.50 10.78
C ILE A 245 1.64 24.92 9.92
N ILE A 246 1.47 25.48 8.72
CA ILE A 246 2.60 26.02 7.93
C ILE A 246 2.89 27.50 8.24
N SER A 247 2.00 28.24 8.92
CA SER A 247 2.32 29.55 9.52
C SER A 247 3.05 29.44 10.88
N PHE A 248 3.95 28.45 10.99
CA PHE A 248 4.52 27.87 12.22
C PHE A 248 5.72 28.62 12.80
N GLU A 249 5.74 29.94 12.75
CA GLU A 249 6.80 30.72 13.41
C GLU A 249 6.65 30.73 14.94
N GLN A 250 5.57 30.17 15.51
CA GLN A 250 5.20 30.36 16.93
C GLN A 250 5.14 29.09 17.81
N CYS A 251 5.46 27.89 17.33
CA CYS A 251 5.24 26.64 18.09
C CYS A 251 6.53 25.95 18.59
N PHE A 252 7.56 26.71 18.97
CA PHE A 252 8.76 26.17 19.62
C PHE A 252 8.61 26.07 21.14
N ASP A 253 7.63 25.29 21.60
CA ASP A 253 7.63 24.76 22.96
C ASP A 253 7.58 23.22 22.92
N THR A 254 8.57 22.60 23.55
CA THR A 254 8.90 21.16 23.50
C THR A 254 7.76 20.22 23.92
N SER A 255 6.72 20.75 24.57
CA SER A 255 5.52 19.99 24.97
C SER A 255 4.52 19.73 23.83
N GLN A 256 4.61 20.44 22.69
CA GLN A 256 3.67 20.27 21.57
C GLN A 256 4.13 19.24 20.52
N ASN A 257 5.34 18.70 20.63
CA ASN A 257 5.94 17.84 19.62
C ASN A 257 5.19 16.48 19.49
N ASP A 258 4.70 15.94 20.61
CA ASP A 258 3.96 14.67 20.63
C ASP A 258 2.56 14.76 20.01
N GLU A 259 1.83 15.87 20.22
CA GLU A 259 0.53 16.08 19.59
C GLU A 259 0.66 16.31 18.09
N LEU A 260 1.66 17.08 17.67
CA LEU A 260 1.97 17.29 16.25
C LEU A 260 2.40 16.00 15.57
N LYS A 261 3.21 15.17 16.23
CA LYS A 261 3.57 13.83 15.76
C LYS A 261 2.35 12.94 15.58
N LYS A 262 1.41 12.93 16.54
CA LYS A 262 0.14 12.19 16.43
C LYS A 262 -0.72 12.70 15.27
N LEU A 263 -0.84 14.02 15.11
CA LEU A 263 -1.57 14.64 14.01
C LEU A 263 -0.95 14.31 12.65
N TYR A 264 0.38 14.28 12.57
CA TYR A 264 1.10 13.94 11.34
C TYR A 264 0.96 12.46 10.97
N LEU A 265 1.15 11.53 11.92
CA LEU A 265 0.92 10.10 11.67
C LEU A 265 -0.54 9.85 11.26
N LYS A 266 -1.48 10.55 11.89
CA LYS A 266 -2.89 10.54 11.49
C LYS A 266 -3.09 11.11 10.09
N ALA A 267 -2.39 12.18 9.72
CA ALA A 267 -2.44 12.76 8.38
C ALA A 267 -1.88 11.80 7.31
N ILE A 268 -0.74 11.13 7.56
CA ILE A 268 -0.24 10.07 6.68
C ILE A 268 -1.28 8.96 6.56
N GLN A 269 -1.82 8.46 7.68
CA GLN A 269 -2.85 7.42 7.68
C GLN A 269 -4.09 7.83 6.88
N CYS A 270 -4.39 9.13 6.83
CA CYS A 270 -5.47 9.70 6.01
C CYS A 270 -5.10 9.93 4.54
N LEU A 271 -3.84 9.79 4.11
CA LEU A 271 -3.47 9.87 2.71
C LEU A 271 -4.00 8.65 1.93
N PRO A 272 -4.55 8.84 0.71
CA PRO A 272 -4.90 7.75 -0.18
C PRO A 272 -3.74 6.76 -0.35
N GLN A 273 -4.03 5.46 -0.44
CA GLN A 273 -2.99 4.44 -0.59
C GLN A 273 -2.06 4.69 -1.77
N SER A 274 -2.57 5.25 -2.88
CA SER A 274 -1.77 5.64 -4.04
C SER A 274 -0.73 6.73 -3.72
N GLN A 275 -1.05 7.65 -2.81
CA GLN A 275 -0.14 8.71 -2.34
C GLN A 275 0.77 8.23 -1.21
N ARG A 276 0.32 7.31 -0.34
CA ARG A 276 1.21 6.69 0.66
C ARG A 276 2.21 5.74 0.05
N SER A 277 1.78 4.95 -0.93
CA SER A 277 2.64 3.99 -1.64
C SER A 277 3.67 4.68 -2.53
N SER A 278 3.45 5.96 -2.86
CA SER A 278 4.46 6.77 -3.51
C SER A 278 5.47 7.37 -2.53
N LEU A 279 5.25 7.32 -1.20
CA LEU A 279 6.23 7.72 -0.21
C LEU A 279 7.22 6.58 0.04
N VAL A 280 8.50 6.91 0.12
CA VAL A 280 9.56 5.97 0.49
C VAL A 280 9.43 5.63 1.98
N GLY A 281 9.22 4.34 2.25
CA GLY A 281 8.94 3.83 3.59
C GLY A 281 7.71 4.44 4.25
N GLY A 282 6.76 4.97 3.47
CA GLY A 282 5.54 5.61 3.98
C GLY A 282 5.76 6.97 4.64
N LEU A 283 6.99 7.52 4.61
CA LEU A 283 7.37 8.70 5.39
C LEU A 283 7.95 9.82 4.53
N ILE A 284 8.76 9.50 3.52
CA ILE A 284 9.53 10.52 2.77
C ILE A 284 9.03 10.61 1.33
N PRO A 285 8.66 11.80 0.83
CA PRO A 285 8.35 11.98 -0.59
C PRO A 285 9.54 11.60 -1.49
N PRO A 286 9.32 11.00 -2.69
CA PRO A 286 10.40 10.60 -3.60
C PRO A 286 11.39 11.74 -3.91
N ARG A 287 10.88 12.95 -4.11
CA ARG A 287 11.72 14.14 -4.34
C ARG A 287 12.70 14.41 -3.20
N MET A 288 12.26 14.21 -1.96
CA MET A 288 13.09 14.45 -0.78
C MET A 288 14.10 13.30 -0.61
N MET A 289 13.70 12.07 -0.94
CA MET A 289 14.63 10.94 -1.01
C MET A 289 15.75 11.19 -2.02
N GLU A 290 15.43 11.67 -3.22
CA GLU A 290 16.44 12.02 -4.23
C GLU A 290 17.42 13.09 -3.74
N GLN A 291 16.93 14.12 -3.06
CA GLN A 291 17.78 15.15 -2.48
C GLN A 291 18.67 14.62 -1.36
N LEU A 292 18.15 13.75 -0.50
CA LEU A 292 18.94 13.08 0.54
C LEU A 292 20.03 12.21 -0.07
N ILE A 293 19.75 11.50 -1.17
CA ILE A 293 20.74 10.69 -1.89
C ILE A 293 21.88 11.60 -2.39
N VAL A 294 21.54 12.62 -3.17
CA VAL A 294 22.51 13.56 -3.76
C VAL A 294 23.36 14.21 -2.68
N ALA A 295 22.73 14.71 -1.61
CA ALA A 295 23.44 15.29 -0.48
C ALA A 295 24.36 14.26 0.18
N SER A 296 23.84 13.07 0.51
CA SER A 296 24.63 12.04 1.18
C SER A 296 25.84 11.58 0.36
N ASP A 297 25.74 11.51 -0.97
CA ASP A 297 26.86 11.18 -1.85
C ASP A 297 27.95 12.26 -1.79
N VAL A 298 27.58 13.51 -2.05
CA VAL A 298 28.52 14.65 -2.05
C VAL A 298 29.22 14.79 -0.69
N PHE A 299 28.46 14.64 0.40
CA PHE A 299 28.99 14.85 1.74
C PHE A 299 29.84 13.69 2.25
N THR A 300 29.49 12.45 1.91
CA THR A 300 30.30 11.28 2.33
C THR A 300 31.72 11.35 1.77
N ASP A 301 31.88 11.80 0.53
CA ASP A 301 33.20 11.93 -0.10
C ASP A 301 34.01 13.09 0.49
N ASN A 302 33.38 14.26 0.67
CA ASN A 302 34.04 15.43 1.25
C ASN A 302 34.51 15.19 2.69
N TYR A 303 33.67 14.57 3.53
CA TYR A 303 34.00 14.33 4.94
C TYR A 303 35.14 13.34 5.15
N LYS A 304 35.31 12.36 4.26
CA LYS A 304 36.45 11.44 4.32
C LYS A 304 37.77 12.17 4.17
N MET A 305 37.85 13.08 3.20
CA MET A 305 39.07 13.86 2.94
C MET A 305 39.43 14.74 4.14
N ASP A 306 38.44 15.42 4.73
CA ASP A 306 38.62 16.25 5.92
C ASP A 306 39.21 15.46 7.10
N VAL A 307 38.62 14.30 7.41
CA VAL A 307 39.05 13.49 8.55
C VAL A 307 40.41 12.83 8.29
N GLU A 308 40.71 12.43 7.05
CA GLU A 308 42.04 11.91 6.70
C GLU A 308 43.14 12.95 6.92
N GLY A 309 42.86 14.24 6.61
CA GLY A 309 43.77 15.37 6.79
C GLY A 309 44.14 15.73 8.24
N ILE A 310 43.36 15.29 9.23
CA ILE A 310 43.64 15.55 10.66
C ILE A 310 44.94 14.87 11.10
N HIS A 311 45.92 15.64 11.56
CA HIS A 311 47.24 15.14 11.92
C HIS A 311 47.42 15.03 13.44
N CYS A 312 46.64 14.15 14.08
CA CYS A 312 46.78 13.85 15.51
C CYS A 312 47.58 12.57 15.78
N ALA A 313 48.38 12.58 16.85
CA ALA A 313 49.08 11.38 17.32
C ALA A 313 48.06 10.31 17.79
N PRO A 314 48.40 9.01 17.70
CA PRO A 314 47.51 7.95 18.16
C PRO A 314 47.08 8.16 19.61
N ARG A 315 45.76 8.11 19.88
CA ARG A 315 45.15 8.29 21.21
C ARG A 315 45.35 9.69 21.81
N CYS A 316 45.71 10.67 21.00
CA CYS A 316 45.64 12.08 21.38
C CYS A 316 44.25 12.63 21.06
N PRO A 317 43.63 13.41 21.96
CA PRO A 317 42.46 14.20 21.59
C PRO A 317 42.79 15.14 20.43
N ILE A 318 41.79 15.41 19.59
CA ILE A 318 41.83 16.43 18.54
C ILE A 318 41.72 17.79 19.23
N ASP A 319 42.55 18.75 18.83
CA ASP A 319 42.44 20.13 19.31
C ASP A 319 41.11 20.74 18.85
N GLU A 320 40.51 21.60 19.67
CA GLU A 320 39.20 22.21 19.39
C GLU A 320 39.20 22.97 18.05
N ASP A 321 40.27 23.75 17.79
CA ASP A 321 40.46 24.46 16.51
C ASP A 321 40.56 23.51 15.31
N GLU A 322 41.19 22.34 15.48
CA GLU A 322 41.31 21.32 14.42
C GLU A 322 39.97 20.61 14.21
N LEU A 323 39.20 20.36 15.28
CA LEU A 323 37.87 19.76 15.22
C LEU A 323 36.86 20.68 14.54
N ASP A 324 36.79 21.96 14.94
CA ASP A 324 35.91 22.96 14.35
C ASP A 324 36.34 23.35 12.93
N GLY A 325 37.61 23.15 12.59
CA GLY A 325 38.12 23.26 11.22
C GLY A 325 37.61 22.17 10.28
N THR A 326 37.05 21.07 10.80
CA THR A 326 36.40 20.03 9.98
C THR A 326 34.95 20.39 9.69
N SER A 327 34.49 20.10 8.47
CA SER A 327 33.09 20.32 8.11
C SER A 327 32.10 19.42 8.88
N LEU A 328 32.56 18.34 9.54
CA LEU A 328 31.79 17.52 10.46
C LEU A 328 31.69 18.08 11.87
N GLY A 329 32.71 18.82 12.33
CA GLY A 329 32.82 19.30 13.71
C GLY A 329 31.64 20.16 14.15
N GLN A 330 31.13 21.00 13.23
CA GLN A 330 29.97 21.85 13.46
C GLN A 330 28.65 21.10 13.74
N TYR A 331 28.56 19.81 13.41
CA TYR A 331 27.36 18.99 13.62
C TYR A 331 27.46 18.11 14.87
N ILE A 332 28.53 18.25 15.66
CA ILE A 332 28.69 17.56 16.93
C ILE A 332 28.11 18.43 18.04
N PRO A 333 27.14 17.94 18.84
CA PRO A 333 26.61 18.69 19.97
C PRO A 333 27.69 19.12 20.96
N GLU A 334 27.53 20.32 21.52
CA GLU A 334 28.49 20.92 22.48
C GLU A 334 28.67 20.05 23.73
N GLU A 335 27.65 19.30 24.15
CA GLU A 335 27.75 18.37 25.28
C GLU A 335 28.70 17.20 25.01
N ILE A 336 28.85 16.83 23.73
CA ILE A 336 29.79 15.81 23.29
C ILE A 336 31.18 16.44 23.10
N LYS A 337 31.27 17.63 22.49
CA LYS A 337 32.52 18.38 22.31
C LYS A 337 33.21 18.74 23.63
N ALA A 338 32.44 18.95 24.71
CA ALA A 338 32.97 19.19 26.05
C ALA A 338 33.82 18.02 26.61
N ARG A 339 33.88 16.87 25.91
CA ARG A 339 34.68 15.70 26.25
C ARG A 339 35.87 15.58 25.29
N PRO A 340 36.98 14.94 25.68
CA PRO A 340 38.09 14.69 24.76
C PRO A 340 37.62 13.91 23.52
N MET A 341 37.70 14.56 22.36
CA MET A 341 37.30 14.01 21.06
C MET A 341 38.49 13.35 20.39
N TYR A 342 38.30 12.17 19.82
CA TYR A 342 39.37 11.40 19.17
C TYR A 342 39.04 11.18 17.70
N LYS A 343 40.08 11.01 16.86
CA LYS A 343 39.91 10.69 15.43
C LYS A 343 39.04 9.45 15.17
N SER A 344 38.99 8.50 16.11
CA SER A 344 38.09 7.34 16.05
C SER A 344 36.61 7.70 16.12
N TYR A 345 36.23 8.79 16.81
CA TYR A 345 34.85 9.29 16.83
C TYR A 345 34.43 9.78 15.44
N LEU A 346 35.25 10.62 14.80
CA LEU A 346 34.97 11.14 13.46
C LEU A 346 34.95 10.04 12.41
N LYS A 347 35.87 9.06 12.50
CA LYS A 347 35.83 7.85 11.66
C LYS A 347 34.55 7.05 11.85
N GLY A 348 34.09 6.89 13.09
CA GLY A 348 32.82 6.22 13.38
C GLY A 348 31.62 6.99 12.83
N MET A 349 31.63 8.33 12.89
CA MET A 349 30.60 9.17 12.28
C MET A 349 30.56 9.02 10.76
N ILE A 350 31.71 8.95 10.08
CA ILE A 350 31.81 8.66 8.64
C ILE A 350 31.24 7.27 8.32
N GLU A 351 31.61 6.23 9.08
CA GLU A 351 31.06 4.87 8.87
C GLU A 351 29.52 4.85 8.97
N VAL A 352 28.95 5.64 9.88
CA VAL A 352 27.48 5.80 10.00
C VAL A 352 26.90 6.56 8.81
N LEU A 353 27.57 7.61 8.33
CA LEU A 353 27.17 8.35 7.12
C LEU A 353 27.21 7.47 5.87
N GLU A 354 28.23 6.63 5.71
CA GLU A 354 28.31 5.63 4.64
C GLU A 354 27.15 4.64 4.71
N GLY A 355 26.80 4.19 5.92
CA GLY A 355 25.64 3.32 6.14
C GLY A 355 24.33 3.99 5.78
N ILE A 356 24.14 5.25 6.17
CA ILE A 356 22.98 6.06 5.76
C ILE A 356 22.93 6.14 4.23
N ASN A 357 24.04 6.54 3.60
CA ASN A 357 24.13 6.69 2.16
C ASN A 357 23.81 5.38 1.42
N PHE A 358 24.34 4.25 1.89
CA PHE A 358 24.07 2.93 1.31
C PHE A 358 22.57 2.60 1.21
N PHE A 359 21.80 2.88 2.27
CA PHE A 359 20.34 2.63 2.25
C PHE A 359 19.58 3.69 1.45
N LEU A 360 19.97 4.97 1.53
CA LEU A 360 19.36 6.02 0.72
C LEU A 360 19.51 5.73 -0.77
N ASN A 361 20.70 5.32 -1.23
CA ASN A 361 20.96 4.94 -2.62
C ASN A 361 20.09 3.76 -3.11
N ARG A 362 19.61 2.91 -2.20
CA ARG A 362 18.65 1.83 -2.50
C ARG A 362 17.19 2.27 -2.42
N LYS A 363 16.95 3.57 -2.20
CA LYS A 363 15.63 4.14 -1.92
C LYS A 363 14.98 3.47 -0.71
N GLU A 364 15.77 3.15 0.30
CA GLU A 364 15.32 2.61 1.57
C GLU A 364 15.52 3.62 2.70
N LEU A 365 14.65 3.57 3.71
CA LEU A 365 14.85 4.36 4.92
C LEU A 365 16.01 3.78 5.75
N PRO A 366 17.03 4.59 6.10
CA PRO A 366 18.19 4.17 6.88
C PRO A 366 17.85 4.20 8.38
N THR A 367 17.08 3.23 8.85
CA THR A 367 16.72 3.15 10.28
C THR A 367 17.96 2.83 11.14
N PHE A 368 17.94 3.15 12.43
CA PHE A 368 19.06 2.92 13.34
C PHE A 368 19.46 1.45 13.32
N THR A 369 18.49 0.54 13.40
CA THR A 369 18.75 -0.90 13.34
C THR A 369 19.50 -1.30 12.07
N LYS A 370 19.06 -0.79 10.92
CA LYS A 370 19.68 -1.08 9.61
C LYS A 370 21.10 -0.52 9.51
N VAL A 371 21.28 0.75 9.86
CA VAL A 371 22.59 1.43 9.78
C VAL A 371 23.57 0.79 10.77
N TYR A 372 23.14 0.54 12.00
CA TYR A 372 23.98 -0.11 13.00
C TYR A 372 24.43 -1.52 12.58
N GLN A 373 23.52 -2.31 11.98
CA GLN A 373 23.86 -3.63 11.43
C GLN A 373 24.83 -3.54 10.23
N TYR A 374 24.63 -2.56 9.35
CA TYR A 374 25.52 -2.31 8.21
C TYR A 374 26.94 -1.97 8.69
N CYS A 375 27.07 -1.09 9.67
CA CYS A 375 28.38 -0.67 10.19
C CYS A 375 29.10 -1.77 10.99
N SER A 376 28.53 -2.97 11.19
CA SER A 376 29.03 -4.01 12.10
C SER A 376 30.51 -4.39 11.94
N TRP A 377 31.14 -4.05 10.83
CA TRP A 377 32.59 -4.05 10.62
C TRP A 377 32.99 -2.90 9.67
N PRO A 378 33.83 -1.92 10.05
CA PRO A 378 34.77 -1.85 11.20
C PRO A 378 34.16 -1.35 12.53
N PHE A 379 34.97 -1.31 13.60
CA PHE A 379 34.50 -1.05 14.97
C PHE A 379 34.31 0.44 15.36
N ASN A 380 34.60 1.41 14.50
CA ASN A 380 34.64 2.82 14.95
C ASN A 380 33.24 3.39 15.22
N HIS A 381 32.21 2.94 14.49
CA HIS A 381 30.81 3.32 14.76
C HIS A 381 30.37 3.01 16.21
N LYS A 382 30.89 1.93 16.84
CA LYS A 382 30.58 1.63 18.25
C LYS A 382 31.09 2.72 19.16
N PHE A 383 32.32 3.17 18.95
CA PHE A 383 32.90 4.26 19.72
C PHE A 383 32.14 5.58 19.52
N TYR A 384 31.68 5.86 18.29
CA TYR A 384 30.80 6.99 18.01
C TYR A 384 29.53 6.96 18.88
N PHE A 385 28.77 5.86 18.84
CA PHE A 385 27.54 5.72 19.63
C PHE A 385 27.80 5.70 21.16
N GLU A 386 28.84 5.02 21.64
CA GLU A 386 29.22 4.98 23.06
C GLU A 386 29.56 6.37 23.63
N LYS A 387 30.06 7.28 22.79
CA LYS A 387 30.39 8.65 23.20
C LYS A 387 29.20 9.60 23.15
N GLY A 388 28.02 9.11 22.78
CA GLY A 388 26.78 9.88 22.70
C GLY A 388 26.45 10.31 21.28
N GLY A 389 27.20 9.86 20.28
CA GLY A 389 26.83 10.04 18.87
C GLY A 389 25.47 9.41 18.57
N LYS A 390 24.72 10.01 17.66
CA LYS A 390 23.37 9.58 17.27
C LYS A 390 23.19 9.62 15.76
N LEU A 391 22.17 8.93 15.26
CA LEU A 391 21.86 8.97 13.83
C LEU A 391 21.42 10.38 13.41
N ALA A 392 20.71 11.12 14.27
CA ALA A 392 20.29 12.48 14.00
C ALA A 392 21.47 13.44 13.73
N HIS A 393 22.62 13.28 14.38
CA HIS A 393 23.77 14.16 14.12
C HIS A 393 24.32 13.95 12.70
N CYS A 394 24.38 12.70 12.23
CA CYS A 394 24.79 12.38 10.86
C CYS A 394 23.79 12.93 9.84
N PHE A 395 22.49 12.81 10.12
CA PHE A 395 21.47 13.42 9.27
C PHE A 395 21.51 14.94 9.27
N GLN A 396 21.80 15.58 10.39
CA GLN A 396 22.02 17.02 10.45
C GLN A 396 23.22 17.42 9.59
N ALA A 397 24.27 16.61 9.53
CA ALA A 397 25.40 16.83 8.64
C ALA A 397 25.01 16.69 7.14
N ILE A 398 24.11 15.78 6.79
CA ILE A 398 23.59 15.67 5.40
C ILE A 398 22.67 16.85 5.05
N VAL A 399 21.79 17.23 5.98
CA VAL A 399 20.69 18.17 5.74
C VAL A 399 21.10 19.63 5.92
N GLY A 400 22.02 19.92 6.82
CA GLY A 400 22.53 21.25 7.09
C GLY A 400 22.99 21.95 5.80
N PRO A 401 23.86 21.32 5.00
CA PRO A 401 24.30 21.87 3.73
C PRO A 401 23.20 21.96 2.65
N MET A 402 22.21 21.04 2.65
CA MET A 402 21.05 21.13 1.75
C MET A 402 20.26 22.42 1.98
N LYS A 403 20.19 22.88 3.24
CA LYS A 403 19.52 24.13 3.59
C LYS A 403 20.25 25.34 3.01
N SER A 404 21.58 25.35 2.98
CA SER A 404 22.36 26.40 2.32
C SER A 404 22.25 26.37 0.79
N GLN A 405 21.90 25.24 0.18
CA GLN A 405 21.69 25.09 -1.26
C GLN A 405 20.22 25.36 -1.70
N SER A 406 19.28 25.48 -0.75
CA SER A 406 17.88 25.87 -0.97
C SER A 406 17.77 27.35 -1.37
N TRP A 407 16.87 27.68 -2.30
CA TRP A 407 16.79 28.92 -3.10
C TRP A 407 16.84 30.27 -2.33
N GLU A 408 16.66 30.30 -1.02
CA GLU A 408 16.78 31.54 -0.22
C GLU A 408 18.23 32.03 -0.07
N HIS A 409 19.22 31.17 -0.31
CA HIS A 409 20.65 31.50 -0.20
C HIS A 409 21.43 31.60 -1.51
N GLY A 410 20.81 31.28 -2.65
CA GLY A 410 21.36 31.48 -4.00
C GLY A 410 22.88 31.32 -4.14
N ASP A 411 23.41 30.10 -4.15
CA ASP A 411 24.87 29.89 -4.24
C ASP A 411 25.38 29.42 -5.61
N GLY A 412 24.51 29.18 -6.60
CA GLY A 412 24.93 28.88 -7.97
C GLY A 412 25.50 27.48 -8.21
N THR A 413 25.64 26.61 -7.20
CA THR A 413 26.40 25.34 -7.37
C THR A 413 25.64 24.25 -8.11
N ILE A 414 24.32 24.11 -7.93
CA ILE A 414 23.53 23.13 -8.72
C ILE A 414 23.49 23.51 -10.21
N PHE A 415 23.43 24.81 -10.51
CA PHE A 415 23.48 25.29 -11.90
C PHE A 415 24.87 25.09 -12.50
N GLU A 416 25.94 25.30 -11.76
CA GLU A 416 27.33 25.10 -12.24
C GLU A 416 27.72 23.62 -12.39
N ILE A 417 27.21 22.72 -11.53
CA ILE A 417 27.57 21.29 -11.58
C ILE A 417 26.72 20.53 -12.61
N TYR A 418 25.46 20.91 -12.81
CA TYR A 418 24.51 20.15 -13.62
C TYR A 418 23.96 20.93 -14.84
N GLU A 419 24.65 22.00 -15.27
CA GLU A 419 24.23 22.91 -16.34
C GLU A 419 23.76 22.19 -17.63
N LEU A 420 24.36 21.03 -17.94
CA LEU A 420 24.08 20.23 -19.14
C LEU A 420 22.93 19.22 -19.00
N ASP A 421 22.45 18.93 -17.78
CA ASP A 421 21.38 17.96 -17.51
C ASP A 421 20.14 18.57 -16.85
N LEU A 422 20.08 19.90 -16.70
CA LEU A 422 18.96 20.62 -16.08
C LEU A 422 17.59 20.37 -16.74
N GLU A 423 17.54 20.01 -18.02
CA GLU A 423 16.28 19.66 -18.70
C GLU A 423 15.67 18.34 -18.19
N LYS A 424 16.45 17.46 -17.55
CA LYS A 424 15.96 16.21 -16.96
C LYS A 424 15.40 16.37 -15.56
N TYR A 425 15.80 17.40 -14.82
CA TYR A 425 15.43 17.56 -13.42
C TYR A 425 14.31 18.57 -13.26
N GLN A 426 13.19 18.13 -12.69
CA GLN A 426 12.04 19.00 -12.43
C GLN A 426 12.44 20.13 -11.50
N LYS A 427 12.09 21.37 -11.86
CA LYS A 427 12.23 22.56 -10.99
C LYS A 427 11.40 22.36 -9.72
N ILE A 428 11.99 22.47 -8.54
CA ILE A 428 11.29 22.32 -7.25
C ILE A 428 11.39 23.61 -6.44
N ASP A 429 10.24 24.13 -6.01
CA ASP A 429 10.14 25.28 -5.11
C ASP A 429 10.39 24.86 -3.64
N ILE A 430 11.26 25.62 -2.95
CA ILE A 430 11.47 25.75 -1.50
C ILE A 430 11.37 24.45 -0.68
N LEU A 431 12.53 23.87 -0.33
CA LEU A 431 12.68 22.66 0.49
C LEU A 431 12.55 22.90 2.00
N ASP A 432 12.35 24.13 2.45
CA ASP A 432 12.38 24.47 3.89
C ASP A 432 11.37 23.71 4.73
N ASN A 433 10.18 23.45 4.17
CA ASN A 433 9.16 22.64 4.83
C ASN A 433 9.53 21.15 4.86
N ASP A 434 10.18 20.63 3.81
CA ASP A 434 10.60 19.23 3.71
C ASP A 434 11.82 18.94 4.62
N ILE A 435 12.74 19.91 4.75
CA ILE A 435 13.90 19.87 5.65
C ILE A 435 13.44 19.92 7.11
N LYS A 436 12.56 20.87 7.46
CA LYS A 436 11.96 20.95 8.81
C LYS A 436 11.18 19.67 9.15
N PHE A 437 10.47 19.12 8.17
CA PHE A 437 9.76 17.84 8.30
C PHE A 437 10.71 16.69 8.63
N LEU A 438 11.81 16.59 7.88
CA LEU A 438 12.81 15.56 8.11
C LEU A 438 13.42 15.68 9.51
N GLN A 439 13.87 16.88 9.89
CA GLN A 439 14.52 17.16 11.16
C GLN A 439 13.63 16.90 12.38
N THR A 440 12.32 17.18 12.27
CA THR A 440 11.40 17.12 13.41
C THR A 440 10.80 15.73 13.61
N TYR A 441 10.54 14.98 12.53
CA TYR A 441 9.71 13.76 12.59
C TYR A 441 10.40 12.52 12.05
N VAL A 442 11.11 12.65 10.94
CA VAL A 442 11.77 11.51 10.30
C VAL A 442 12.97 11.07 11.13
N LEU A 443 13.76 12.00 11.67
CA LEU A 443 14.93 11.64 12.48
C LEU A 443 14.57 10.87 13.74
N ASP A 444 13.51 11.27 14.45
CA ASP A 444 13.04 10.54 15.63
C ASP A 444 12.55 9.12 15.27
N TYR A 445 11.85 8.97 14.15
CA TYR A 445 11.45 7.64 13.65
C TYR A 445 12.65 6.77 13.31
N LEU A 446 13.62 7.34 12.58
CA LEU A 446 14.84 6.63 12.19
C LEU A 446 15.74 6.29 13.39
N GLU A 447 15.64 7.02 14.50
CA GLU A 447 16.35 6.69 15.74
C GLU A 447 15.66 5.62 16.59
N THR A 448 14.33 5.53 16.53
CA THR A 448 13.54 4.60 17.36
C THR A 448 13.35 3.22 16.74
N HIS A 449 13.49 3.09 15.42
CA HIS A 449 13.31 1.86 14.65
C HIS A 449 14.63 1.47 13.96
#